data_AF-A0A382HE42-F1
#
_entry.id   AF-A0A382HE42-F1
#
_cell.length_a   1.000
_cell.length_b   1.000
_cell.length_c   1.000
_cell.angle_alpha   90.00
_cell.angle_beta   90.00
_cell.angle_gamma   90.00
#
_symmetry.space_group_name_H-M   'P 1'
#
loop_
_entity.id
_entity.type
_entity.pdbx_description
1 polymer ?
#
loop_
_entity_poly.entity_id
_entity_poly.type
_entity_poly.pdbx_seq_one_letter_code
_entity_poly.pdbx_strand_id
1 'polypeptide(L)' 'VLLWGGQAWGQISGPAPRARLVQKIIIQHEGQPAASEELIRANIRLKADEPYSLNASDDDIHNLRNTGFFENVYV' A
#
# COMPACT_ATOMS: atom_id res chain seq x y z
N VAL A 1 4.52 -4.24 -56.91
CA VAL A 1 4.97 -3.47 -55.72
C VAL A 1 3.78 -2.68 -55.18
N LEU A 2 3.73 -2.39 -53.87
CA LEU A 2 2.68 -1.68 -53.07
C LEU A 2 1.99 -2.65 -52.08
N LEU A 3 2.68 -3.06 -51.01
CA LEU A 3 2.88 -2.40 -49.70
C LEU A 3 1.60 -2.34 -48.83
N TRP A 4 1.61 -3.22 -47.83
CA TRP A 4 0.67 -3.29 -46.71
C TRP A 4 0.74 -2.01 -45.86
N GLY A 5 -0.38 -1.30 -45.73
CA GLY A 5 -0.53 -0.23 -44.74
C GLY A 5 -0.90 -0.81 -43.38
N GLY A 6 0.10 -1.20 -42.59
CA GLY A 6 -0.09 -1.54 -41.19
C GLY A 6 -0.37 -0.25 -40.39
N GLN A 7 -1.62 -0.05 -39.98
CA GLN A 7 -1.96 0.95 -38.97
C GLN A 7 -1.42 0.47 -37.62
N ALA A 8 -0.22 0.93 -37.27
CA ALA A 8 0.29 0.81 -35.92
C ALA A 8 -0.45 1.81 -35.03
N TRP A 9 -1.26 1.31 -34.11
CA TRP A 9 -1.85 2.09 -33.04
C TRP A 9 -0.72 2.44 -32.07
N GLY A 10 -0.12 3.60 -32.25
CA GLY A 10 0.75 4.17 -31.24
C GLY A 10 -0.10 4.50 -30.01
N GLN A 11 -0.18 3.58 -29.05
CA GLN A 11 -0.65 3.90 -27.71
C GLN A 11 0.34 4.92 -27.14
N ILE A 12 -0.05 6.20 -27.21
CA ILE A 12 0.62 7.30 -26.51
C ILE A 12 0.50 6.96 -25.03
N SER A 13 1.48 6.24 -24.53
CA SER A 13 1.65 5.99 -23.11
C SER A 13 2.06 7.33 -22.54
N GLY A 14 1.07 8.17 -22.18
CA GLY A 14 1.31 9.34 -21.37
C GLY A 14 2.11 8.94 -20.13
N PRO A 15 2.90 9.86 -19.54
CA PRO A 15 3.68 9.53 -18.35
C PRO A 15 2.76 8.91 -17.31
N ALA A 16 3.07 7.68 -16.89
CA ALA A 16 2.32 7.00 -15.85
C ALA A 16 2.24 7.93 -14.63
N PRO A 17 1.08 8.01 -13.95
CA PRO A 17 0.96 8.78 -12.72
C PRO A 17 2.11 8.40 -11.79
N ARG A 18 2.87 9.38 -11.29
CA ARG A 18 3.91 9.10 -10.29
C ARG A 18 3.22 8.47 -9.09
N ALA A 19 3.57 7.22 -8.80
CA ALA A 19 3.00 6.52 -7.65
C ALA A 19 3.34 7.31 -6.38
N ARG A 20 2.33 7.50 -5.50
CA ARG A 20 2.59 8.06 -4.17
C ARG A 20 3.36 7.00 -3.39
N LEU A 21 4.58 7.31 -2.96
CA LEU A 21 5.39 6.39 -2.18
C LEU A 21 5.12 6.58 -0.69
N VAL A 22 5.19 5.49 0.07
CA VAL A 22 5.16 5.52 1.52
C VAL A 22 6.49 6.07 2.02
N GLN A 23 6.46 7.25 2.64
CA GLN A 23 7.69 7.90 3.14
C GLN A 23 8.23 7.21 4.39
N LYS A 24 7.35 6.90 5.34
CA LYS A 24 7.68 6.29 6.63
C LYS A 24 6.42 5.70 7.25
N ILE A 25 6.59 4.66 8.05
CA ILE A 25 5.53 4.08 8.89
C ILE A 25 5.87 4.35 10.34
N ILE A 26 5.01 5.10 11.03
CA ILE A 26 5.14 5.47 12.45
C ILE A 26 4.00 4.77 13.19
N ILE A 27 4.33 4.06 14.26
CA ILE A 27 3.34 3.37 15.10
C ILE A 27 3.12 4.24 16.35
N GLN A 28 1.86 4.62 16.58
CA GLN A 28 1.44 5.45 17.71
C GLN A 28 0.36 4.68 18.49
N HIS A 29 0.50 4.64 19.81
CA HIS A 29 -0.48 4.02 20.70
C HIS A 29 -1.26 5.09 21.45
N GLU A 30 -2.59 5.04 21.35
CA GLU A 30 -3.47 5.80 22.23
C GLU A 30 -3.60 5.03 23.55
N GLY A 31 -2.88 5.48 24.59
CA GLY A 31 -2.83 4.81 25.89
C GLY A 31 -1.74 3.75 26.00
N GLN A 32 -2.01 2.68 26.77
CA GLN A 32 -1.01 1.62 26.98
C GLN A 32 -0.86 0.76 25.71
N PRO A 33 0.39 0.42 25.31
CA PRO A 33 0.60 -0.45 24.16
C PRO A 33 -0.02 -1.85 24.36
N ALA A 34 -0.97 -2.21 23.50
CA ALA A 34 -1.65 -3.51 23.55
C ALA A 34 -0.81 -4.68 23.01
N ALA A 35 0.21 -4.39 22.20
CA ALA A 35 1.14 -5.37 21.65
C ALA A 35 2.51 -4.74 21.36
N SER A 36 3.51 -5.59 21.14
CA SER A 36 4.86 -5.17 20.76
C SER A 36 4.89 -4.59 19.34
N GLU A 37 5.82 -3.65 19.09
CA GLU A 37 5.99 -3.07 17.76
C GLU A 37 6.31 -4.13 16.68
N GLU A 38 7.06 -5.18 17.04
CA GLU A 38 7.37 -6.30 16.15
C GLU A 38 6.11 -7.02 15.66
N LEU A 39 5.14 -7.28 16.55
CA LEU A 39 3.88 -7.92 16.20
C LEU A 39 3.07 -7.03 15.25
N ILE A 40 3.04 -5.72 15.51
CA ILE A 40 2.34 -4.76 14.66
C ILE A 40 2.97 -4.77 13.26
N ARG A 41 4.30 -4.65 13.17
CA ARG A 41 5.03 -4.67 11.90
C ARG A 41 4.87 -5.99 11.14
N ALA A 42 4.78 -7.12 11.83
CA ALA A 42 4.55 -8.42 11.20
C ALA A 42 3.16 -8.56 10.54
N ASN A 43 2.19 -7.74 10.95
CA ASN A 43 0.82 -7.77 10.43
C ASN A 43 0.52 -6.62 9.43
N ILE A 44 1.51 -5.77 9.13
CA ILE A 44 1.41 -4.67 8.16
C ILE A 44 2.16 -5.04 6.88
N ARG A 45 1.50 -4.89 5.73
CA ARG A 45 2.04 -5.15 4.39
C ARG A 45 2.64 -3.92 3.76
N LEU A 46 2.16 -2.72 4.10
CA LEU A 46 2.78 -1.48 3.65
C LEU A 46 4.24 -1.40 4.10
N LYS A 47 5.10 -0.89 3.23
CA LYS A 47 6.53 -0.69 3.51
C LYS A 47 6.96 0.69 3.06
N ALA A 48 7.93 1.26 3.76
CA ALA A 48 8.58 2.48 3.34
C ALA A 48 9.24 2.30 1.95
N ASP A 49 9.26 3.38 1.19
CA ASP A 49 9.80 3.45 -0.18
C ASP A 49 9.05 2.61 -1.23
N GLU A 50 7.95 1.95 -0.86
CA GLU A 50 7.05 1.26 -1.79
C GLU A 50 5.85 2.11 -2.20
N PRO A 51 5.22 1.83 -3.36
CA PRO A 51 3.97 2.47 -3.76
C PRO A 51 2.87 2.26 -2.70
N TYR A 52 2.26 3.36 -2.29
CA TYR A 52 1.09 3.35 -1.42
C TYR A 52 -0.07 2.64 -2.12
N SER A 53 -0.70 1.72 -1.39
CA SER A 53 -1.87 0.97 -1.83
C SER A 53 -2.96 1.09 -0.78
N LEU A 54 -4.10 1.66 -1.17
CA LEU A 54 -5.27 1.77 -0.29
C LEU A 54 -5.75 0.37 0.16
N ASN A 55 -5.78 -0.59 -0.77
CA ASN A 55 -6.16 -1.96 -0.44
C ASN A 55 -5.19 -2.60 0.58
N ALA A 56 -3.89 -2.29 0.50
CA ALA A 56 -2.94 -2.77 1.49
C ALA A 56 -3.20 -2.11 2.86
N SER A 57 -3.49 -0.80 2.91
CA SER A 57 -3.91 -0.14 4.16
C SER A 57 -5.12 -0.81 4.80
N ASP A 58 -6.14 -1.11 4.00
CA ASP A 58 -7.38 -1.73 4.50
C ASP A 58 -7.12 -3.17 5.00
N ASP A 59 -6.32 -3.95 4.26
CA ASP A 59 -5.87 -5.27 4.68
C ASP A 59 -5.07 -5.22 5.99
N ASP A 60 -4.19 -4.23 6.14
CA ASP A 60 -3.35 -4.06 7.34
C ASP A 60 -4.20 -3.77 8.57
N ILE A 61 -5.22 -2.91 8.44
CA ILE A 61 -6.22 -2.65 9.49
C ILE A 61 -6.96 -3.95 9.85
N HIS A 62 -7.42 -4.70 8.86
CA HIS A 62 -8.11 -5.97 9.10
C HIS A 62 -7.23 -7.01 9.79
N ASN A 63 -5.98 -7.17 9.35
CA ASN A 63 -5.03 -8.10 9.95
C ASN A 63 -4.76 -7.75 11.41
N LEU A 64 -4.50 -6.47 11.70
CA LEU A 64 -4.28 -6.00 13.06
C LEU A 64 -5.50 -6.25 13.96
N ARG A 65 -6.71 -5.96 13.50
CA ARG A 65 -7.94 -6.23 14.29
C ARG A 65 -8.18 -7.72 14.49
N ASN A 66 -7.87 -8.56 13.50
CA ASN A 66 -7.99 -10.02 13.60
C ASN A 66 -7.04 -10.65 14.62
N THR A 67 -5.98 -9.95 15.05
CA THR A 67 -5.13 -10.42 16.15
C THR A 67 -5.86 -10.44 17.50
N GLY A 68 -6.94 -9.67 17.65
CA GLY A 68 -7.67 -9.52 18.90
C GLY A 68 -7.03 -8.55 19.91
N PHE A 69 -5.84 -7.98 19.62
CA PHE A 69 -5.21 -6.99 20.51
C PHE A 69 -5.76 -5.58 20.35
N PHE A 70 -6.39 -5.27 19.21
CA PHE A 70 -6.82 -3.92 18.87
C PHE A 70 -8.32 -3.91 18.54
N GLU A 71 -9.08 -3.10 19.26
CA GLU A 71 -10.50 -2.85 18.91
C GLU A 71 -10.60 -1.89 17.72
N ASN A 72 -9.81 -0.81 17.76
CA ASN A 72 -9.79 0.28 16.78
C ASN A 72 -8.36 0.53 16.25
N VAL A 73 -8.24 0.71 14.94
CA VAL A 73 -6.98 1.01 14.23
C VAL A 73 -7.28 2.04 13.15
N TYR A 74 -6.40 3.03 12.98
CA TYR A 74 -6.53 4.12 12.01
C TYR A 74 -5.19 4.36 11.30
N VAL A 75 -5.23 4.86 10.06
CA VAL A 75 -4.06 5.17 9.21
C VAL A 75 -4.07 6.62 8.74
#